data_AF-A0A8S1TMX4-F1
#
_entry.id   AF-A0A8S1TMX4-F1
#
_cell.length_a   1.000
_cell.length_b   1.000
_cell.length_c   1.000
_cell.angle_alpha   90.00
_cell.angle_beta   90.00
_cell.angle_gamma   90.00
#
_symmetry.space_group_name_H-M   'P 1'
#
loop_
_entity.id
_entity.type
_entity.pdbx_description
1 polymer ?
#
loop_
_entity_poly.entity_id
_entity_poly.type
_entity_poly.pdbx_seq_one_letter_code
_entity_poly.pdbx_strand_id
1 'polypeptide(L)'
;MKVPSLEGEMFMTAAYAPSARATCRSCQAKIGKDELRLSNIVDEDHYCQQHHYHADCFQLKPVFKNATYKDIFHVENLTKPDQEKVKAILEKLQKMEFKKKPQQKISNSKSKKSQPKNTDLKDCSNNEDDNKKTKKLSKEAAKKDKIQETTKNGESSESQSDEDEPGIFVLYDKSQKEEFKKIQQDLEKKTAGQLKSMLKANDQTQSGNKTELIERIADCMIKGCLEKCPNCSGGRPKFNPTQKVFKCPGYMDDTEFRFCNKVYGPKDLKRIPWVDV
;
A
#
# COMPACT_ATOMS: atom_id res chain seq x y z
N MET A 1 -7.66 -6.76 15.42
CA MET A 1 -7.25 -8.17 15.53
C MET A 1 -5.91 -8.19 16.25
N LYS A 2 -5.85 -8.82 17.43
CA LYS A 2 -4.62 -8.92 18.23
C LYS A 2 -3.76 -10.03 17.63
N VAL A 3 -2.65 -9.67 16.99
CA VAL A 3 -1.55 -10.61 16.75
C VAL A 3 -0.96 -10.93 18.13
N PRO A 4 -0.85 -12.20 18.53
CA PRO A 4 -0.19 -12.55 19.79
C PRO A 4 1.29 -12.18 19.67
N SER A 5 1.77 -11.34 20.58
CA SER A 5 3.18 -11.03 20.73
C SER A 5 3.86 -12.21 21.41
N LEU A 6 4.46 -13.09 20.62
CA LEU A 6 5.51 -13.99 21.05
C LEU A 6 6.77 -13.56 20.30
N GLU A 7 7.80 -13.23 21.06
CA GLU A 7 9.05 -12.64 20.59
C GLU A 7 9.71 -13.53 19.53
N GLY A 8 9.93 -13.01 18.32
CA GLY A 8 10.70 -13.68 17.26
C GLY A 8 9.94 -14.72 16.43
N GLU A 9 8.60 -14.67 16.35
CA GLU A 9 7.85 -15.59 15.50
C GLU A 9 7.99 -15.24 14.01
N MET A 10 8.48 -16.22 13.23
CA MET A 10 8.41 -16.17 11.77
C MET A 10 7.10 -16.79 11.33
N PHE A 11 6.36 -16.16 10.42
CA PHE A 11 5.12 -16.71 9.85
C PHE A 11 5.17 -16.80 8.33
N MET A 12 4.43 -17.75 7.77
CA MET A 12 4.29 -17.91 6.32
C MET A 12 2.94 -17.37 5.85
N THR A 13 2.94 -16.72 4.69
CA THR A 13 1.73 -16.22 4.02
C THR A 13 1.72 -16.64 2.56
N ALA A 14 0.53 -16.90 2.01
CA ALA A 14 0.32 -17.09 0.58
C ALA A 14 -0.79 -16.14 0.10
N ALA A 15 -0.50 -15.33 -0.91
CA ALA A 15 -1.47 -14.37 -1.45
C ALA A 15 -1.15 -14.00 -2.91
N TYR A 16 -2.15 -13.46 -3.61
CA TYR A 16 -1.92 -12.75 -4.86
C TYR A 16 -1.24 -11.42 -4.59
N ALA A 17 -0.27 -11.05 -5.44
CA ALA A 17 0.46 -9.80 -5.29
C ALA A 17 -0.43 -8.58 -5.58
N PRO A 18 -0.66 -7.67 -4.60
CA PRO A 18 -1.54 -6.51 -4.81
C PRO A 18 -0.93 -5.48 -5.78
N SER A 19 0.39 -5.52 -5.99
CA SER A 19 1.10 -4.64 -6.92
C SER A 19 2.40 -5.30 -7.41
N ALA A 20 2.88 -4.90 -8.59
CA ALA A 20 4.12 -5.42 -9.21
C ALA A 20 5.42 -4.78 -8.66
N ARG A 21 5.42 -4.38 -7.39
CA ARG A 21 6.54 -3.67 -6.74
C ARG A 21 7.49 -4.59 -5.97
N ALA A 22 7.03 -5.80 -5.63
CA ALA A 22 7.82 -6.75 -4.87
C ALA A 22 8.85 -7.45 -5.77
N THR A 23 10.05 -7.64 -5.23
CA THR A 23 11.12 -8.43 -5.85
C THR A 23 11.25 -9.75 -5.12
N CYS A 24 11.33 -10.85 -5.85
CA CYS A 24 11.59 -12.16 -5.27
C CYS A 24 12.95 -12.19 -4.59
N ARG A 25 13.01 -12.65 -3.35
CA ARG A 25 14.26 -12.70 -2.58
C ARG A 25 15.23 -13.79 -3.06
N SER A 26 14.75 -14.79 -3.80
CA SER A 26 15.57 -15.88 -4.35
C SER A 26 16.16 -15.52 -5.72
N CYS A 27 15.32 -15.20 -6.72
CA CYS A 27 15.78 -14.94 -8.08
C CYS A 27 15.98 -13.45 -8.41
N GLN A 28 15.65 -12.54 -7.48
CA GLN A 28 15.74 -11.07 -7.64
C GLN A 28 14.86 -10.46 -8.75
N ALA A 29 14.04 -11.26 -9.45
CA ALA A 29 13.10 -10.77 -10.44
C ALA A 29 11.84 -10.14 -9.79
N LYS A 30 11.17 -9.25 -10.52
CA LYS A 30 9.90 -8.64 -10.09
C LYS A 30 8.78 -9.69 -10.08
N ILE A 31 7.90 -9.58 -9.10
CA ILE A 31 6.65 -10.35 -8.99
C ILE A 31 5.55 -9.50 -9.62
N GLY A 32 4.80 -10.05 -10.58
CA GLY A 32 3.71 -9.37 -11.28
C GLY A 32 2.52 -9.05 -10.36
N LYS A 33 1.64 -8.13 -10.78
CA LYS A 33 0.37 -7.89 -10.09
C LYS A 33 -0.54 -9.09 -10.30
N ASP A 34 -1.28 -9.48 -9.25
CA ASP A 34 -2.20 -10.62 -9.22
C ASP A 34 -1.50 -11.99 -9.43
N GLU A 35 -0.17 -12.03 -9.32
CA GLU A 35 0.63 -13.26 -9.36
C GLU A 35 0.68 -13.93 -7.98
N LEU A 36 0.60 -15.27 -7.94
CA LEU A 36 0.72 -16.05 -6.71
C LEU A 36 2.14 -15.92 -6.14
N ARG A 37 2.24 -15.45 -4.90
CA ARG A 37 3.51 -15.35 -4.16
C ARG A 37 3.39 -15.92 -2.76
N LEU A 38 4.50 -16.48 -2.29
CA LEU A 38 4.69 -16.94 -0.92
C LEU A 38 5.58 -15.94 -0.19
N SER A 39 5.26 -15.60 1.06
CA SER A 39 6.07 -14.65 1.84
C SER A 39 6.35 -15.14 3.24
N ASN A 40 7.58 -14.93 3.70
CA ASN A 40 7.96 -15.12 5.10
C ASN A 40 7.92 -13.76 5.78
N ILE A 41 7.19 -13.66 6.88
CA ILE A 41 7.15 -12.50 7.76
C ILE A 41 8.08 -12.78 8.92
N VAL A 42 9.04 -11.89 9.15
CA VAL A 42 9.92 -11.91 10.32
C VAL A 42 9.53 -10.72 11.17
N ASP A 43 9.00 -11.00 12.36
CA ASP A 43 8.65 -9.97 13.35
C ASP A 43 9.74 -9.95 14.44
N GLU A 44 10.69 -9.04 14.30
CA GLU A 44 11.76 -8.79 15.28
C GLU A 44 11.57 -7.39 15.89
N ASP A 45 11.45 -7.30 17.22
CA ASP A 45 11.59 -6.08 18.04
C ASP A 45 11.16 -4.75 17.37
N HIS A 46 9.90 -4.67 16.93
CA HIS A 46 9.25 -3.51 16.28
C HIS A 46 9.53 -3.30 14.77
N TYR A 47 10.19 -4.26 14.12
CA TYR A 47 10.42 -4.27 12.68
C TYR A 47 9.84 -5.54 12.04
N CYS A 48 8.78 -5.36 11.25
CA CYS A 48 8.17 -6.43 10.46
C CYS A 48 8.80 -6.46 9.06
N GLN A 49 9.63 -7.46 8.79
CA GLN A 49 10.21 -7.65 7.46
C GLN A 49 9.48 -8.75 6.69
N GLN A 50 8.90 -8.40 5.54
CA GLN A 50 8.28 -9.35 4.63
C GLN A 50 9.24 -9.71 3.49
N HIS A 51 9.62 -10.98 3.40
CA HIS A 51 10.39 -11.51 2.27
C HIS A 51 9.44 -12.20 1.29
N HIS A 52 9.27 -11.63 0.11
CA HIS A 52 8.41 -12.20 -0.94
C HIS A 52 9.19 -13.13 -1.88
N TYR A 53 8.55 -14.20 -2.34
CA TYR A 53 9.09 -15.18 -3.27
C TYR A 53 8.04 -15.53 -4.34
N HIS A 54 8.46 -15.81 -5.58
CA HIS A 54 7.60 -16.53 -6.53
C HIS A 54 7.23 -17.90 -5.97
N ALA A 55 6.09 -18.46 -6.41
CA ALA A 55 5.64 -19.78 -6.00
C ALA A 55 6.73 -20.87 -6.17
N ASP A 56 7.46 -20.82 -7.29
CA ASP A 56 8.51 -21.79 -7.62
C ASP A 56 9.86 -21.50 -6.95
N CYS A 57 10.07 -20.25 -6.48
CA CYS A 57 11.32 -19.79 -5.88
C CYS A 57 11.30 -19.89 -4.35
N PHE A 58 10.21 -20.38 -3.77
CA PHE A 58 10.04 -20.43 -2.33
C PHE A 58 10.93 -21.51 -1.72
N GLN A 59 11.63 -21.15 -0.63
CA GLN A 59 12.49 -22.06 0.12
C GLN A 59 12.01 -22.15 1.56
N LEU A 60 11.80 -23.38 2.02
CA LEU A 60 11.33 -23.64 3.38
C LEU A 60 12.46 -23.35 4.37
N LYS A 61 12.23 -22.43 5.31
CA LYS A 61 13.20 -22.17 6.39
C LYS A 61 13.17 -23.34 7.39
N PRO A 62 14.28 -23.62 8.10
CA PRO A 62 14.36 -24.70 9.07
C PRO A 62 13.30 -24.63 10.18
N VAL A 63 12.82 -23.43 10.49
CA VAL A 63 11.77 -23.18 11.50
C VAL A 63 10.42 -23.77 11.04
N PHE A 64 10.15 -23.83 9.74
CA PHE A 64 8.90 -24.31 9.17
C PHE A 64 8.94 -25.79 8.76
N LYS A 65 9.91 -26.57 9.24
CA LYS A 65 10.05 -28.01 8.89
C LYS A 65 8.78 -28.81 9.17
N ASN A 66 8.10 -28.49 10.27
CA ASN A 66 6.86 -29.16 10.68
C ASN A 66 5.61 -28.32 10.37
N ALA A 67 5.75 -27.23 9.61
CA ALA A 67 4.62 -26.38 9.26
C ALA A 67 3.66 -27.14 8.35
N THR A 68 2.40 -27.12 8.73
CA THR A 68 1.29 -27.69 7.99
C THR A 68 0.60 -26.61 7.16
N TYR A 69 -0.30 -27.04 6.28
CA TYR A 69 -1.13 -26.11 5.50
C TYR A 69 -1.90 -25.09 6.37
N LYS A 70 -2.20 -25.43 7.63
CA LYS A 70 -2.91 -24.54 8.57
C LYS A 70 -2.03 -23.40 9.11
N ASP A 71 -0.71 -23.54 9.02
CA ASP A 71 0.26 -22.56 9.55
C ASP A 71 0.58 -21.46 8.53
N ILE A 72 -0.05 -21.51 7.34
CA ILE A 72 0.07 -20.49 6.31
C ILE A 72 -1.15 -19.60 6.34
N PHE A 73 -0.90 -18.31 6.57
CA PHE A 73 -1.95 -17.30 6.59
C PHE A 73 -2.35 -16.89 5.17
N HIS A 74 -3.60 -16.45 5.03
CA HIS A 74 -4.22 -15.94 3.78
C HIS A 74 -4.44 -16.94 2.66
N VAL A 75 -4.21 -18.24 2.88
CA VAL A 75 -4.44 -19.27 1.85
C VAL A 75 -5.92 -19.39 1.47
N GLU A 76 -6.82 -19.09 2.40
CA GLU A 76 -8.28 -19.11 2.21
C GLU A 76 -8.75 -18.17 1.09
N ASN A 77 -7.99 -17.09 0.84
CA ASN A 77 -8.30 -16.10 -0.18
C ASN A 77 -7.84 -16.52 -1.60
N LEU A 78 -7.14 -17.64 -1.73
CA LEU A 78 -6.67 -18.17 -3.02
C LEU A 78 -7.73 -19.05 -3.67
N THR A 79 -7.67 -19.16 -5.00
CA THR A 79 -8.51 -20.11 -5.73
C THR A 79 -8.16 -21.56 -5.36
N LYS A 80 -9.14 -22.46 -5.35
CA LYS A 80 -8.95 -23.91 -5.09
C LYS A 80 -7.73 -24.53 -5.82
N PRO A 81 -7.49 -24.30 -7.12
CA PRO A 81 -6.33 -24.84 -7.80
C PRO A 81 -5.00 -24.27 -7.25
N ASP A 82 -4.94 -22.99 -6.91
CA ASP A 82 -3.72 -22.40 -6.36
C ASP A 82 -3.47 -22.83 -4.90
N GLN A 83 -4.52 -23.12 -4.14
CA GLN A 83 -4.40 -23.76 -2.83
C GLN A 83 -3.74 -25.14 -2.93
N GLU A 84 -4.12 -25.95 -3.93
CA GLU A 84 -3.49 -27.24 -4.19
C GLU A 84 -2.03 -27.10 -4.63
N LYS A 85 -1.71 -26.08 -5.45
CA LYS A 85 -0.31 -25.76 -5.80
C LYS A 85 0.52 -25.43 -4.57
N VAL A 86 0.01 -24.61 -3.66
CA VAL A 86 0.71 -24.26 -2.41
C VAL A 86 0.96 -25.52 -1.57
N LYS A 87 -0.05 -26.39 -1.40
CA LYS A 87 0.12 -27.70 -0.72
C LYS A 87 1.21 -28.55 -1.36
N ALA A 88 1.18 -28.67 -2.68
CA ALA A 88 2.16 -29.45 -3.43
C ALA A 88 3.58 -28.89 -3.31
N ILE A 89 3.73 -27.56 -3.28
CA ILE A 89 5.04 -26.89 -3.08
C ILE A 89 5.58 -27.19 -1.68
N LEU A 90 4.76 -27.09 -0.63
CA LEU A 90 5.18 -27.41 0.74
C LEU A 90 5.62 -28.85 0.90
N GLU A 91 4.82 -29.79 0.37
CA GLU A 91 5.13 -31.22 0.46
C GLU A 91 6.42 -31.56 -0.30
N LYS A 92 6.63 -30.96 -1.47
CA LYS A 92 7.88 -31.09 -2.24
C LYS A 92 9.08 -30.58 -1.44
N LEU A 93 8.97 -29.40 -0.83
CA LEU A 93 10.06 -28.79 -0.05
C LEU A 93 10.37 -29.60 1.21
N GLN A 94 9.36 -30.13 1.90
CA GLN A 94 9.56 -31.04 3.04
C GLN A 94 10.32 -32.30 2.62
N LYS A 95 9.95 -32.93 1.50
CA LYS A 95 10.59 -34.16 0.99
C LYS A 95 12.04 -33.97 0.52
N MET A 96 12.37 -32.79 -0.03
CA MET A 96 13.73 -32.51 -0.53
C MET A 96 14.77 -32.41 0.60
N GLU A 97 14.37 -31.97 1.79
CA GLU A 97 15.27 -31.83 2.94
C GLU A 97 15.68 -33.18 3.57
N PHE A 98 14.86 -34.24 3.47
CA PHE A 98 15.16 -35.58 4.02
C PHE A 98 16.29 -36.32 3.29
N LYS A 99 16.76 -35.84 2.13
CA LYS A 99 17.85 -36.48 1.37
C LYS A 99 19.26 -36.02 1.76
N LYS A 100 19.41 -35.09 2.71
CA LYS A 100 20.73 -34.72 3.25
C LYS A 100 21.01 -35.50 4.56
N LYS A 101 21.69 -36.66 4.47
CA LYS A 101 22.33 -37.30 5.64
C LYS A 101 23.69 -36.66 5.95
N PRO A 102 24.13 -36.66 7.22
CA PRO A 102 25.21 -35.83 7.74
C PRO A 102 26.59 -36.51 7.62
N GLN A 103 27.66 -35.72 7.46
CA GLN A 103 29.01 -36.14 7.87
C GLN A 103 29.63 -35.10 8.80
N GLN A 104 30.20 -35.66 9.87
CA GLN A 104 30.63 -35.06 11.12
C GLN A 104 32.02 -34.41 11.00
N LYS A 105 32.27 -33.44 11.89
CA LYS A 105 33.59 -32.91 12.28
C LYS A 105 34.47 -34.05 12.85
N ILE A 106 35.82 -34.04 12.93
CA ILE A 106 36.78 -33.15 13.63
C ILE A 106 38.20 -33.62 13.19
N SER A 107 39.21 -32.77 12.93
CA SER A 107 40.30 -32.51 13.90
C SER A 107 41.20 -31.31 13.59
N ASN A 108 41.64 -30.70 14.70
CA ASN A 108 42.38 -29.44 14.86
C ASN A 108 43.83 -29.47 14.36
N SER A 109 44.35 -28.30 13.97
CA SER A 109 45.58 -27.76 14.60
C SER A 109 45.73 -26.24 14.37
N LYS A 110 46.22 -25.59 15.44
CA LYS A 110 46.39 -24.16 15.71
C LYS A 110 47.32 -23.45 14.71
N SER A 111 47.10 -22.13 14.48
CA SER A 111 47.94 -21.04 15.04
C SER A 111 47.61 -19.64 14.47
N LYS A 112 47.45 -18.67 15.39
CA LYS A 112 47.91 -17.25 15.40
C LYS A 112 47.54 -16.33 14.20
N LYS A 113 47.24 -15.03 14.29
CA LYS A 113 47.07 -13.98 15.31
C LYS A 113 46.63 -12.71 14.52
N SER A 114 46.09 -11.71 15.24
CA SER A 114 46.01 -10.25 14.94
C SER A 114 45.00 -9.68 13.91
N GLN A 115 44.03 -8.93 14.45
CA GLN A 115 43.51 -7.65 13.91
C GLN A 115 44.57 -6.54 14.07
N PRO A 116 44.58 -5.39 13.34
CA PRO A 116 43.46 -4.41 13.34
C PRO A 116 43.23 -3.53 12.08
N LYS A 117 42.06 -2.83 12.08
CA LYS A 117 41.69 -1.46 11.62
C LYS A 117 42.41 -0.87 10.39
N ASN A 118 41.78 -0.15 9.44
CA ASN A 118 40.91 1.03 9.61
C ASN A 118 40.47 1.59 8.22
N THR A 119 39.45 2.47 8.24
CA THR A 119 39.26 3.71 7.45
C THR A 119 38.94 3.72 5.93
N ASP A 120 37.81 4.40 5.66
CA ASP A 120 37.61 5.56 4.78
C ASP A 120 37.13 5.47 3.33
N LEU A 121 36.33 6.51 3.05
CA LEU A 121 35.54 6.90 1.88
C LEU A 121 36.38 7.24 0.63
N LYS A 122 35.83 6.92 -0.55
CA LYS A 122 35.78 7.75 -1.80
C LYS A 122 35.27 6.87 -2.95
N ASP A 123 34.16 7.15 -3.61
CA ASP A 123 33.81 8.26 -4.54
C ASP A 123 33.99 7.89 -6.02
N CYS A 124 33.02 8.36 -6.81
CA CYS A 124 33.02 8.68 -8.24
C CYS A 124 33.05 7.59 -9.33
N SER A 125 31.93 7.58 -10.06
CA SER A 125 31.84 7.92 -11.49
C SER A 125 31.77 6.80 -12.55
N ASN A 126 30.62 6.85 -13.24
CA ASN A 126 30.36 6.75 -14.68
C ASN A 126 31.10 5.69 -15.51
N ASN A 127 30.30 4.94 -16.28
CA ASN A 127 30.41 4.97 -17.73
C ASN A 127 29.05 4.73 -18.39
N GLU A 128 28.75 5.60 -19.35
CA GLU A 128 27.71 5.47 -20.36
C GLU A 128 28.07 4.35 -21.36
N ASP A 129 27.05 3.77 -21.99
CA ASP A 129 26.89 3.68 -23.46
C ASP A 129 26.06 2.47 -23.90
N ASP A 130 24.85 2.85 -24.34
CA ASP A 130 24.33 2.68 -25.70
C ASP A 130 23.98 1.30 -26.31
N ASN A 131 22.71 1.27 -26.72
CA ASN A 131 22.17 0.76 -27.98
C ASN A 131 22.15 -0.76 -28.27
N LYS A 132 20.95 -1.31 -28.51
CA LYS A 132 20.48 -1.67 -29.88
C LYS A 132 19.22 -2.56 -29.89
N LYS A 133 18.11 -1.89 -30.22
CA LYS A 133 17.01 -2.25 -31.14
C LYS A 133 16.99 -3.67 -31.77
N THR A 134 15.80 -4.30 -31.75
CA THR A 134 15.08 -5.08 -32.82
C THR A 134 14.18 -6.13 -32.11
N LYS A 135 13.02 -6.63 -32.57
CA LYS A 135 12.17 -6.61 -33.78
C LYS A 135 10.82 -7.21 -33.30
N LYS A 136 9.69 -6.51 -33.36
CA LYS A 136 8.53 -6.64 -34.29
C LYS A 136 8.05 -8.07 -34.63
N LEU A 137 6.70 -8.20 -34.64
CA LEU A 137 5.77 -9.17 -35.29
C LEU A 137 5.17 -10.21 -34.32
N SER A 138 3.86 -10.50 -34.26
CA SER A 138 2.73 -10.22 -35.18
C SER A 138 1.36 -10.67 -34.61
N LYS A 139 0.29 -10.00 -35.10
CA LYS A 139 -1.05 -10.50 -35.50
C LYS A 139 -2.03 -11.04 -34.43
N GLU A 140 -3.15 -10.36 -34.18
CA GLU A 140 -4.44 -10.30 -34.92
C GLU A 140 -5.43 -11.38 -34.48
N ALA A 141 -6.61 -10.96 -33.95
CA ALA A 141 -7.92 -11.25 -34.56
C ALA A 141 -9.10 -10.80 -33.65
N ALA A 142 -9.99 -10.00 -34.24
CA ALA A 142 -11.47 -9.91 -34.11
C ALA A 142 -12.14 -10.00 -32.72
N LYS A 143 -13.17 -9.20 -32.37
CA LYS A 143 -14.38 -8.90 -33.15
C LYS A 143 -15.20 -7.76 -32.51
N LYS A 144 -15.97 -7.09 -33.37
CA LYS A 144 -16.99 -6.05 -33.11
C LYS A 144 -18.18 -6.56 -32.27
N ASP A 145 -18.87 -5.64 -31.60
CA ASP A 145 -20.28 -5.23 -31.84
C ASP A 145 -20.81 -4.51 -30.58
N LYS A 146 -21.06 -3.20 -30.66
CA LYS A 146 -22.31 -2.54 -31.06
C LYS A 146 -23.36 -2.50 -29.94
N ILE A 147 -23.47 -1.29 -29.40
CA ILE A 147 -24.55 -0.75 -28.58
C ILE A 147 -25.91 -1.03 -29.25
N GLN A 148 -26.89 -1.46 -28.45
CA GLN A 148 -28.30 -1.16 -28.68
C GLN A 148 -28.96 -0.76 -27.37
N GLU A 149 -29.50 0.45 -27.39
CA GLU A 149 -30.40 1.04 -26.43
C GLU A 149 -31.69 0.21 -26.28
N THR A 150 -32.21 0.15 -25.06
CA THR A 150 -33.66 0.11 -24.85
C THR A 150 -34.00 1.09 -23.73
N THR A 151 -34.56 2.22 -24.13
CA THR A 151 -35.33 3.14 -23.31
C THR A 151 -36.66 2.51 -22.88
N LYS A 152 -37.06 2.63 -21.61
CA LYS A 152 -38.30 3.33 -21.20
C LYS A 152 -38.55 3.29 -19.68
N ASN A 153 -38.65 4.50 -19.14
CA ASN A 153 -39.66 5.05 -18.23
C ASN A 153 -40.01 4.36 -16.91
N GLY A 154 -39.98 5.17 -15.85
CA GLY A 154 -40.80 4.98 -14.66
C GLY A 154 -40.28 5.78 -13.48
N GLU A 155 -40.69 7.04 -13.39
CA GLU A 155 -40.61 7.85 -12.17
C GLU A 155 -41.30 7.20 -10.96
N SER A 156 -40.96 7.72 -9.78
CA SER A 156 -41.41 7.39 -8.42
C SER A 156 -40.72 6.15 -7.83
N SER A 157 -40.22 6.15 -6.60
CA SER A 157 -40.57 6.93 -5.43
C SER A 157 -39.41 6.91 -4.42
N GLU A 158 -39.35 8.01 -3.69
CA GLU A 158 -38.69 8.30 -2.42
C GLU A 158 -38.45 7.12 -1.45
N SER A 159 -37.48 7.35 -0.56
CA SER A 159 -37.02 6.55 0.60
C SER A 159 -36.00 5.44 0.34
N GLN A 160 -34.70 5.80 0.31
CA GLN A 160 -33.62 4.87 0.65
C GLN A 160 -32.57 5.58 1.52
N SER A 161 -32.25 4.91 2.62
CA SER A 161 -31.58 5.33 3.85
C SER A 161 -30.18 5.92 3.68
N ASP A 162 -29.91 7.00 4.41
CA ASP A 162 -28.62 7.72 4.52
C ASP A 162 -27.50 6.95 5.28
N GLU A 163 -27.57 5.62 5.38
CA GLU A 163 -26.71 4.85 6.30
C GLU A 163 -25.47 4.21 5.63
N ASP A 164 -25.32 4.24 4.30
CA ASP A 164 -24.23 3.53 3.59
C ASP A 164 -23.44 4.40 2.60
N GLU A 165 -23.27 5.71 2.83
CA GLU A 165 -22.40 6.55 2.00
C GLU A 165 -20.97 6.68 2.61
N PRO A 166 -19.93 6.17 1.91
CA PRO A 166 -18.58 6.15 2.47
C PRO A 166 -17.94 7.54 2.46
N GLY A 167 -17.50 8.00 3.64
CA GLY A 167 -16.50 9.06 3.76
C GLY A 167 -17.03 10.49 3.92
N ILE A 168 -16.32 11.45 3.30
CA ILE A 168 -16.59 12.89 3.48
C ILE A 168 -17.97 13.30 2.94
N PHE A 169 -18.52 12.53 2.00
CA PHE A 169 -19.79 12.80 1.32
C PHE A 169 -21.01 12.86 2.24
N VAL A 170 -20.91 12.32 3.45
CA VAL A 170 -21.95 12.44 4.49
C VAL A 170 -22.24 13.91 4.85
N LEU A 171 -21.27 14.80 4.65
CA LEU A 171 -21.44 16.23 4.92
C LEU A 171 -22.02 17.02 3.74
N TYR A 172 -22.28 16.40 2.59
CA TYR A 172 -22.58 17.09 1.33
C TYR A 172 -24.03 16.95 0.90
N ASP A 173 -24.60 18.05 0.39
CA ASP A 173 -25.92 18.03 -0.26
C ASP A 173 -25.83 17.39 -1.65
N LYS A 174 -26.95 16.88 -2.17
CA LYS A 174 -27.02 16.20 -3.48
C LYS A 174 -26.33 16.99 -4.61
N SER A 175 -26.60 18.29 -4.70
CA SER A 175 -25.99 19.18 -5.70
C SER A 175 -24.48 19.29 -5.54
N GLN A 176 -23.98 19.36 -4.30
CA GLN A 176 -22.54 19.43 -4.04
C GLN A 176 -21.85 18.09 -4.36
N LYS A 177 -22.53 16.94 -4.16
CA LYS A 177 -21.98 15.63 -4.55
C LYS A 177 -21.80 15.53 -6.07
N GLU A 178 -22.71 16.11 -6.85
CA GLU A 178 -22.60 16.15 -8.31
C GLU A 178 -21.44 17.04 -8.77
N GLU A 179 -21.26 18.20 -8.15
CA GLU A 179 -20.14 19.10 -8.42
C GLU A 179 -18.80 18.46 -8.06
N PHE A 180 -18.72 17.77 -6.93
CA PHE A 180 -17.54 17.01 -6.51
C PHE A 180 -17.13 15.98 -7.57
N LYS A 181 -18.09 15.24 -8.14
CA LYS A 181 -17.83 14.26 -9.20
C LYS A 181 -17.30 14.92 -10.48
N LYS A 182 -17.81 16.10 -10.86
CA LYS A 182 -17.29 16.86 -12.01
C LYS A 182 -15.85 17.30 -11.78
N ILE A 183 -15.56 17.86 -10.60
CA ILE A 183 -14.22 18.29 -10.21
C ILE A 183 -13.24 17.10 -10.20
N GLN A 184 -13.66 15.93 -9.69
CA GLN A 184 -12.82 14.72 -9.72
C GLN A 184 -12.39 14.35 -11.14
N GLN A 185 -13.31 14.36 -12.10
CA GLN A 185 -13.02 14.03 -13.50
C GLN A 185 -12.01 15.02 -14.13
N ASP A 186 -12.08 16.30 -13.76
CA ASP A 186 -11.15 17.31 -14.28
C ASP A 186 -9.78 17.23 -13.62
N LEU A 187 -9.72 16.97 -12.31
CA LEU A 187 -8.47 16.82 -11.58
C LEU A 187 -7.75 15.51 -11.90
N GLU A 188 -8.46 14.47 -12.32
CA GLU A 188 -7.85 13.21 -12.74
C GLU A 188 -6.95 13.38 -13.97
N LYS A 189 -7.28 14.33 -14.86
CA LYS A 189 -6.46 14.71 -16.02
C LYS A 189 -5.14 15.38 -15.64
N LYS A 190 -5.05 16.00 -14.44
CA LYS A 190 -3.84 16.67 -13.96
C LYS A 190 -2.82 15.66 -13.43
N THR A 191 -1.55 16.05 -13.48
CA THR A 191 -0.44 15.26 -12.93
C THR A 191 -0.35 15.43 -11.41
N ALA A 192 0.23 14.45 -10.70
CA ALA A 192 0.39 14.52 -9.26
C ALA A 192 1.24 15.74 -8.80
N GLY A 193 2.19 16.20 -9.64
CA GLY A 193 2.98 17.40 -9.35
C GLY A 193 2.16 18.69 -9.39
N GLN A 194 1.24 18.80 -10.35
CA GLN A 194 0.30 19.93 -10.42
C GLN A 194 -0.64 19.94 -9.22
N LEU A 195 -1.23 18.79 -8.86
CA LEU A 195 -2.13 18.68 -7.70
C LEU A 195 -1.44 19.11 -6.39
N LYS A 196 -0.18 18.69 -6.19
CA LYS A 196 0.61 19.12 -5.02
C LYS A 196 0.91 20.63 -5.03
N SER A 197 1.11 21.21 -6.21
CA SER A 197 1.36 22.65 -6.35
C SER A 197 0.11 23.46 -6.01
N MET A 198 -1.06 23.02 -6.49
CA MET A 198 -2.36 23.61 -6.14
C MET A 198 -2.63 23.56 -4.62
N LEU A 199 -2.35 22.41 -3.99
CA LEU A 199 -2.46 22.26 -2.54
C LEU A 199 -1.43 23.11 -1.78
N LYS A 200 -0.23 23.33 -2.35
CA LYS A 200 0.81 24.19 -1.74
C LYS A 200 0.32 25.63 -1.59
N ALA A 201 -0.26 26.16 -2.66
CA ALA A 201 -0.66 27.56 -2.70
C ALA A 201 -1.82 27.87 -1.74
N ASN A 202 -2.62 26.86 -1.42
CA ASN A 202 -3.75 26.94 -0.49
C ASN A 202 -3.39 26.50 0.95
N ASP A 203 -2.08 26.41 1.26
CA ASP A 203 -1.57 25.93 2.54
C ASP A 203 -2.23 24.62 2.98
N GLN A 204 -2.36 23.64 2.09
CA GLN A 204 -2.94 22.33 2.37
C GLN A 204 -1.91 21.20 2.34
N THR A 205 -2.25 20.07 2.96
CA THR A 205 -1.37 18.89 3.04
C THR A 205 -1.17 18.24 1.67
N GLN A 206 0.10 18.08 1.26
CA GLN A 206 0.52 17.52 -0.03
C GLN A 206 0.84 16.02 -0.01
N SER A 207 0.77 15.39 1.17
CA SER A 207 0.98 13.96 1.32
C SER A 207 -0.28 13.16 0.96
N GLY A 208 -0.06 11.92 0.51
CA GLY A 208 -1.12 10.98 0.14
C GLY A 208 -1.00 10.45 -1.29
N ASN A 209 -1.95 9.59 -1.64
CA ASN A 209 -2.12 9.03 -2.98
C ASN A 209 -2.76 10.05 -3.93
N LYS A 210 -2.65 9.85 -5.26
CA LYS A 210 -3.26 10.77 -6.25
C LYS A 210 -4.76 10.98 -6.00
N THR A 211 -5.49 9.91 -5.69
CA THR A 211 -6.92 9.97 -5.35
C THR A 211 -7.20 10.84 -4.12
N GLU A 212 -6.42 10.67 -3.04
CA GLU A 212 -6.57 11.46 -1.82
C GLU A 212 -6.25 12.95 -2.04
N LEU A 213 -5.30 13.26 -2.94
CA LEU A 213 -5.01 14.64 -3.33
C LEU A 213 -6.19 15.26 -4.09
N ILE A 214 -6.79 14.51 -5.01
CA ILE A 214 -7.97 14.94 -5.78
C ILE A 214 -9.15 15.21 -4.84
N GLU A 215 -9.47 14.28 -3.95
CA GLU A 215 -10.56 14.42 -2.98
C GLU A 215 -10.37 15.65 -2.08
N ARG A 216 -9.13 15.90 -1.64
CA ARG A 216 -8.81 17.08 -0.83
C ARG A 216 -9.00 18.39 -1.58
N ILE A 217 -8.55 18.45 -2.83
CA ILE A 217 -8.75 19.65 -3.66
C ILE A 217 -10.24 19.86 -3.92
N ALA A 218 -10.98 18.80 -4.24
CA ALA A 218 -12.42 18.87 -4.45
C ALA A 218 -13.19 19.35 -3.19
N ASP A 219 -12.83 18.88 -1.99
CA ASP A 219 -13.40 19.39 -0.72
C ASP A 219 -13.13 20.89 -0.55
N CYS A 220 -11.89 21.30 -0.85
CA CYS A 220 -11.49 22.69 -0.74
C CYS A 220 -12.17 23.59 -1.77
N MET A 221 -12.40 23.12 -3.00
CA MET A 221 -13.07 23.89 -4.04
C MET A 221 -14.54 24.15 -3.71
N ILE A 222 -15.25 23.16 -3.14
CA ILE A 222 -16.68 23.29 -2.84
C ILE A 222 -16.92 24.06 -1.53
N LYS A 223 -16.21 23.70 -0.46
CA LYS A 223 -16.47 24.23 0.89
C LYS A 223 -15.42 25.22 1.39
N GLY A 224 -14.32 25.36 0.67
CA GLY A 224 -13.15 26.11 1.12
C GLY A 224 -12.13 25.24 1.87
N CYS A 225 -10.90 25.74 1.89
CA CYS A 225 -9.73 25.17 2.54
C CYS A 225 -9.83 25.27 4.05
N LEU A 226 -9.68 24.14 4.75
CA LEU A 226 -9.62 24.15 6.22
C LEU A 226 -8.38 24.89 6.72
N GLU A 227 -8.60 25.83 7.63
CA GLU A 227 -7.53 26.52 8.35
C GLU A 227 -6.79 25.58 9.32
N LYS A 228 -5.68 26.08 9.85
CA LYS A 228 -5.00 25.42 10.97
C LYS A 228 -5.91 25.41 12.20
N CYS A 229 -5.69 24.42 13.06
CA CYS A 229 -6.45 24.21 14.28
C CYS A 229 -6.44 25.48 15.17
N PRO A 230 -7.59 26.07 15.51
CA PRO A 230 -7.64 27.29 16.33
C PRO A 230 -7.03 27.15 17.73
N ASN A 231 -6.91 25.92 18.25
CA ASN A 231 -6.40 25.65 19.60
C ASN A 231 -4.86 25.51 19.63
N CYS A 232 -4.27 24.83 18.64
CA CYS A 232 -2.83 24.58 18.63
C CYS A 232 -2.07 25.33 17.55
N SER A 233 -2.76 26.02 16.65
CA SER A 233 -2.26 26.85 15.54
C SER A 233 -1.36 26.16 14.52
N GLY A 234 -0.85 24.95 14.80
CA GLY A 234 -0.02 24.16 13.90
C GLY A 234 -0.73 22.91 13.36
N GLY A 235 -1.61 22.30 14.14
CA GLY A 235 -2.27 21.05 13.76
C GLY A 235 -3.33 21.23 12.69
N ARG A 236 -3.54 20.19 11.88
CA ARG A 236 -4.60 20.17 10.84
C ARG A 236 -5.70 19.19 11.24
N PRO A 237 -6.92 19.65 11.52
CA PRO A 237 -8.04 18.77 11.88
C PRO A 237 -8.36 17.77 10.75
N LYS A 238 -8.55 16.51 11.10
CA LYS A 238 -8.94 15.44 10.18
C LYS A 238 -10.41 15.04 10.43
N PHE A 239 -11.16 14.84 9.35
CA PHE A 239 -12.55 14.40 9.44
C PHE A 239 -12.63 12.92 9.85
N ASN A 240 -13.51 12.60 10.78
CA ASN A 240 -13.89 11.23 11.13
C ASN A 240 -15.29 10.94 10.58
N PRO A 241 -15.44 10.08 9.55
CA PRO A 241 -16.73 9.77 8.94
C PRO A 241 -17.74 9.16 9.91
N THR A 242 -17.31 8.29 10.83
CA THR A 242 -18.20 7.58 11.77
C THR A 242 -18.85 8.52 12.77
N GLN A 243 -18.07 9.47 13.30
CA GLN A 243 -18.54 10.40 14.33
C GLN A 243 -19.03 11.74 13.75
N LYS A 244 -18.83 11.98 12.45
CA LYS A 244 -19.11 13.24 11.75
C LYS A 244 -18.45 14.47 12.41
N VAL A 245 -17.31 14.28 13.08
CA VAL A 245 -16.53 15.34 13.75
C VAL A 245 -15.12 15.44 13.20
N PHE A 246 -14.50 16.61 13.35
CA PHE A 246 -13.10 16.85 13.02
C PHE A 246 -12.24 16.70 14.27
N LYS A 247 -11.20 15.88 14.22
CA LYS A 247 -10.24 15.70 15.31
C LYS A 247 -8.86 16.21 14.91
N CYS A 248 -8.27 17.07 15.73
CA CYS A 248 -6.90 17.52 15.55
C CYS A 248 -5.91 16.52 16.19
N PRO A 249 -5.01 15.87 15.43
CA PRO A 249 -4.01 14.98 16.00
C PRO A 249 -2.92 15.75 16.78
N GLY A 250 -2.64 16.99 16.39
CA GLY A 250 -1.48 17.75 16.86
C GLY A 250 -0.57 18.18 15.71
N TYR A 251 0.63 18.63 16.05
CA TYR A 251 1.66 19.02 15.09
C TYR A 251 3.06 18.70 15.63
N MET A 252 4.04 18.64 14.73
CA MET A 252 5.44 18.51 15.08
C MET A 252 6.02 19.91 15.32
N ASP A 253 6.54 20.15 16.52
CA ASP A 253 7.19 21.39 16.95
C ASP A 253 8.69 21.12 17.08
N ASP A 254 9.44 21.46 16.02
CA ASP A 254 10.87 21.22 15.81
C ASP A 254 11.34 19.77 16.06
N THR A 255 11.47 19.36 17.32
CA THR A 255 11.95 18.04 17.74
C THR A 255 10.91 17.21 18.48
N GLU A 256 9.77 17.78 18.86
CA GLU A 256 8.75 17.10 19.68
C GLU A 256 7.36 17.16 19.05
N PHE A 257 6.58 16.09 19.21
CA PHE A 257 5.19 16.07 18.74
C PHE A 257 4.26 16.65 19.81
N ARG A 258 3.65 17.80 19.54
CA ARG A 258 2.63 18.40 20.41
C ARG A 258 1.25 17.87 20.06
N PHE A 259 0.73 17.02 20.93
CA PHE A 259 -0.63 16.50 20.83
C PHE A 259 -1.67 17.60 21.13
N CYS A 260 -2.69 17.72 20.27
CA CYS A 260 -3.80 18.65 20.51
C CYS A 260 -5.07 17.91 20.96
N ASN A 261 -5.45 16.84 20.27
CA ASN A 261 -6.62 16.00 20.53
C ASN A 261 -7.99 16.73 20.61
N LYS A 262 -8.05 18.01 20.25
CA LYS A 262 -9.29 18.78 20.24
C LYS A 262 -10.22 18.26 19.14
N VAL A 263 -11.51 18.16 19.49
CA VAL A 263 -12.59 17.78 18.59
C VAL A 263 -13.40 19.02 18.24
N TYR A 264 -13.79 19.14 16.98
CA TYR A 264 -14.53 20.24 16.40
C TYR A 264 -15.74 19.69 15.64
N GLY A 265 -16.86 20.39 15.72
CA GLY A 265 -18.02 20.15 14.86
C GLY A 265 -17.78 20.67 13.43
N PRO A 266 -18.64 20.30 12.46
CA PRO A 266 -18.50 20.71 11.06
C PRO A 266 -18.51 22.23 10.82
N LYS A 267 -19.11 23.01 11.73
CA LYS A 267 -19.24 24.47 11.64
C LYS A 267 -18.19 25.23 12.46
N ASP A 268 -17.45 24.54 13.33
CA ASP A 268 -16.53 25.19 14.27
C ASP A 268 -15.19 25.56 13.64
N LEU A 269 -14.91 25.00 12.45
CA LEU A 269 -13.68 25.24 11.71
C LEU A 269 -13.91 26.26 10.61
N LYS A 270 -13.08 27.30 10.59
CA LYS A 270 -13.04 28.29 9.53
C LYS A 270 -12.48 27.69 8.25
N ARG A 271 -13.09 28.06 7.13
CA ARG A 271 -12.68 27.67 5.79
C ARG A 271 -12.38 28.91 4.97
N ILE A 272 -11.19 28.96 4.38
CA ILE A 272 -10.76 30.02 3.47
C ILE A 272 -11.19 29.63 2.05
N PRO A 273 -11.70 30.55 1.22
CA PRO A 273 -12.03 30.24 -0.17
C PRO A 273 -10.80 29.68 -0.91
N TRP A 274 -11.05 28.72 -1.80
CA TRP A 274 -10.01 28.15 -2.65
C TRP A 274 -9.46 29.19 -3.62
N VAL A 275 -8.14 29.24 -3.77
CA VAL A 275 -7.44 30.06 -4.75
C VAL A 275 -6.92 29.17 -5.86
N ASP A 276 -7.38 29.40 -7.09
CA ASP A 276 -6.86 28.74 -8.28
C ASP A 276 -5.48 29.30 -8.65
N VAL A 277 -4.53 28.39 -8.87
CA VAL A 277 -3.11 28.66 -9.19
C VAL A 277 -2.68 27.87 -10.42
#